data_AF-A0A1G7EX85-F1
#
_entry.id   AF-A0A1G7EX85-F1
#
_cell.length_a   1.000
_cell.length_b   1.000
_cell.length_c   1.000
_cell.angle_alpha   90.00
_cell.angle_beta   90.00
_cell.angle_gamma   90.00
#
_symmetry.space_group_name_H-M   'P 1'
#
loop_
_entity.id
_entity.type
_entity.pdbx_description
1 polymer ?
#
loop_
_entity_poly.entity_id
_entity_poly.type
_entity_poly.pdbx_seq_one_letter_code
_entity_poly.pdbx_strand_id
1 'polypeptide(L)'
;MTAQELIEMLSELDPETEVRVQYPYGDHLGTSIAGKIIDGEFQKIKYSDYHSNFKIIDDDDDYDDDYDYDDDDDYDYDYDDDDDYDDDDEVRRVFVLDLN
;
A
#
# COMPACT_ATOMS: atom_id res chain seq x y z
N MET A 1 7.48 -15.53 14.74
CA MET A 1 8.72 -15.51 13.96
C MET A 1 9.89 -15.13 14.86
N THR A 2 10.96 -15.92 14.84
CA THR A 2 12.26 -15.62 15.40
C THR A 2 13.15 -14.97 14.34
N ALA A 3 14.30 -14.43 14.76
CA ALA A 3 15.28 -13.89 13.81
C ALA A 3 15.81 -14.97 12.84
N GLN A 4 16.00 -16.20 13.31
CA GLN A 4 16.47 -17.29 12.45
C GLN A 4 15.41 -17.67 11.40
N GLU A 5 14.15 -17.83 11.81
CA GLU A 5 13.04 -18.14 10.89
C GLU A 5 12.88 -17.04 9.82
N LEU A 6 12.99 -15.77 10.21
CA LEU A 6 12.96 -14.64 9.26
C LEU A 6 14.13 -14.69 8.28
N ILE A 7 15.35 -14.96 8.77
CA ILE A 7 16.54 -15.06 7.90
C ILE A 7 16.39 -16.22 6.92
N GLU A 8 15.94 -17.39 7.38
CA GLU A 8 15.72 -18.55 6.52
C GLU A 8 14.73 -18.21 5.40
N MET A 9 13.59 -17.61 5.73
CA MET A 9 12.61 -17.16 4.74
C MET A 9 13.18 -16.14 3.75
N LEU A 10 13.88 -15.10 4.23
CA LEU A 10 14.45 -14.08 3.34
C LEU A 10 15.61 -14.61 2.49
N SER A 11 16.32 -15.63 2.97
CA SER A 11 17.46 -16.22 2.24
C SER A 11 17.06 -17.01 0.99
N GLU A 12 15.78 -17.36 0.85
CA GLU A 12 15.24 -18.02 -0.33
C GLU A 12 14.90 -17.03 -1.46
N LEU A 13 14.87 -15.73 -1.16
CA LEU A 13 14.59 -14.66 -2.12
C LEU A 13 15.84 -14.23 -2.89
N ASP A 14 15.63 -13.58 -4.03
CA ASP A 14 16.73 -12.90 -4.71
C ASP A 14 17.31 -11.78 -3.81
N PRO A 15 18.63 -11.67 -3.64
CA PRO A 15 19.24 -10.67 -2.74
C PRO A 15 18.93 -9.21 -3.07
N GLU A 16 18.49 -8.90 -4.30
CA GLU A 16 18.08 -7.56 -4.72
C GLU A 16 16.57 -7.32 -4.57
N THR A 17 15.81 -8.29 -4.06
CA THR A 17 14.37 -8.17 -3.81
C THR A 17 14.08 -7.07 -2.78
N GLU A 18 13.22 -6.12 -3.13
CA GLU A 18 12.70 -5.13 -2.19
C GLU A 18 11.76 -5.82 -1.18
N VAL A 19 12.01 -5.59 0.10
CA VAL A 19 11.19 -6.12 1.21
C VAL A 19 10.54 -4.95 1.95
N ARG A 20 9.23 -5.03 2.17
CA ARG A 20 8.47 -4.07 2.97
C ARG A 20 7.76 -4.77 4.12
N VAL A 21 7.40 -4.00 5.14
CA VAL A 21 6.57 -4.44 6.25
C VAL A 21 5.23 -3.75 6.12
N GLN A 22 4.14 -4.52 6.13
CA GLN A 22 2.81 -3.94 6.12
C GLN A 22 2.62 -3.13 7.40
N TYR A 23 2.21 -1.88 7.24
CA TYR A 23 1.96 -1.02 8.40
C TYR A 23 0.70 -1.53 9.10
N PRO A 24 0.76 -1.87 10.41
CA PRO A 24 -0.44 -2.20 11.14
C PRO A 24 -1.17 -0.89 11.38
N TYR A 25 -2.21 -0.65 10.59
CA TYR A 25 -3.05 0.54 10.73
C TYR A 25 -3.78 0.43 12.06
N GLY A 26 -3.40 1.24 13.05
CA GLY A 26 -4.06 1.16 14.35
C GLY A 26 -3.27 1.69 15.52
N ASP A 27 -2.74 2.91 15.46
CA ASP A 27 -2.80 3.72 16.67
C ASP A 27 -2.86 5.23 16.40
N HIS A 28 -4.07 5.78 16.44
CA HIS A 28 -4.29 7.23 16.43
C HIS A 28 -3.76 7.93 17.71
N LEU A 29 -3.30 7.16 18.70
CA LEU A 29 -2.77 7.67 19.97
C LEU A 29 -1.22 7.76 19.99
N GLY A 30 -0.54 7.44 18.89
CA GLY A 30 0.90 7.60 18.75
C GLY A 30 1.75 6.55 19.49
N THR A 31 1.16 5.42 19.89
CA THR A 31 1.88 4.25 20.41
C THR A 31 2.44 3.45 19.25
N SER A 32 3.72 3.10 19.36
CA SER A 32 4.33 2.14 18.45
C SER A 32 3.95 0.72 18.86
N ILE A 33 3.14 0.05 18.05
CA ILE A 33 2.80 -1.36 18.24
C ILE A 33 3.95 -2.21 17.68
N ALA A 34 4.51 -3.08 18.52
CA ALA A 34 5.46 -4.11 18.09
C ALA A 34 4.69 -5.33 17.58
N GLY A 35 4.13 -5.21 16.37
CA GLY A 35 3.39 -6.29 15.71
C GLY A 35 4.25 -7.53 15.48
N LYS A 36 3.64 -8.71 15.54
CA LYS A 36 4.35 -9.97 15.31
C LYS A 36 4.29 -10.32 13.83
N ILE A 37 5.44 -10.50 13.18
CA ILE A 37 5.47 -11.03 11.81
C ILE A 37 4.88 -12.45 11.82
N ILE A 38 3.82 -12.64 11.02
CA ILE A 38 3.11 -13.92 10.88
C ILE A 38 3.48 -14.64 9.59
N ASP A 39 3.62 -13.92 8.49
CA ASP A 39 3.94 -14.46 7.17
C ASP A 39 4.56 -13.39 6.26
N GLY A 40 4.92 -13.76 5.04
CA GLY A 40 5.27 -12.81 3.99
C GLY A 40 4.97 -13.33 2.59
N GLU A 41 4.56 -12.43 1.70
CA GLU A 41 4.18 -12.78 0.33
C GLU A 41 4.56 -11.69 -0.67
N PHE A 42 4.61 -12.05 -1.95
CA PHE A 42 4.83 -11.06 -3.01
C PHE A 42 3.54 -10.33 -3.32
N GLN A 43 3.56 -9.01 -3.17
CA GLN A 43 2.42 -8.14 -3.47
C GLN A 43 2.81 -7.06 -4.48
N LYS A 44 1.81 -6.52 -5.16
CA LYS A 44 1.96 -5.34 -6.00
C LYS A 44 1.73 -4.11 -5.14
N ILE A 45 2.55 -3.10 -5.36
CA ILE A 45 2.42 -1.80 -4.71
C ILE A 45 2.44 -0.69 -5.75
N LYS A 46 1.69 0.38 -5.48
CA LYS A 46 1.67 1.64 -6.24
C LYS A 46 1.82 2.80 -5.26
N TYR A 47 2.44 3.91 -5.69
CA TYR A 47 2.48 5.10 -4.85
C TYR A 47 1.05 5.66 -4.67
N SER A 48 0.72 6.11 -3.47
CA SER A 48 -0.54 6.78 -3.17
C SER A 48 -0.20 8.19 -2.73
N ASP A 49 -0.64 9.19 -3.50
CA ASP A 49 -0.48 10.59 -3.13
C ASP A 49 -1.20 10.91 -1.82
N TYR A 50 -2.41 10.36 -1.63
CA TYR A 50 -3.19 10.50 -0.40
C TYR A 50 -2.43 10.07 0.85
N HIS A 51 -1.79 8.90 0.82
CA HIS A 51 -0.97 8.42 1.94
C HIS A 51 0.47 8.96 1.89
N SER A 52 0.85 9.65 0.82
CA SER A 52 2.23 10.02 0.48
C SER A 52 3.21 8.85 0.63
N ASN A 53 2.75 7.64 0.33
CA ASN A 53 3.48 6.38 0.54
C ASN A 53 2.94 5.29 -0.39
N PHE A 54 3.64 4.15 -0.49
CA PHE A 54 3.19 3.03 -1.30
C PHE A 54 2.05 2.26 -0.62
N LYS A 55 0.95 2.07 -1.36
CA LYS A 55 -0.16 1.21 -0.99
C LYS A 55 -0.05 -0.15 -1.69
N ILE A 56 -0.52 -1.19 -1.01
CA ILE A 56 -0.77 -2.50 -1.63
C ILE A 56 -1.98 -2.33 -2.54
N ILE A 57 -1.91 -2.92 -3.74
CA ILE A 57 -3.04 -2.98 -4.67
C ILE A 57 -3.39 -4.45 -4.90
N ASP A 58 -4.66 -4.80 -4.81
CA ASP A 58 -5.13 -6.13 -5.18
C ASP A 58 -5.35 -6.24 -6.70
N ASP A 59 -5.29 -7.44 -7.27
CA ASP A 59 -5.49 -7.63 -8.72
C ASP A 59 -6.94 -7.33 -9.17
N ASP A 60 -7.88 -7.20 -8.23
CA ASP A 60 -9.28 -6.77 -8.43
C ASP A 60 -9.51 -5.28 -8.03
N ASP A 61 -8.48 -4.59 -7.52
CA ASP A 61 -8.53 -3.14 -7.28
C ASP A 61 -8.26 -2.38 -8.60
N ASP A 62 -9.14 -2.59 -9.57
CA ASP A 62 -9.39 -1.66 -10.70
C ASP A 62 -10.19 -0.42 -10.21
N TYR A 63 -10.19 -0.16 -8.89
CA TYR A 63 -10.81 1.00 -8.29
C TYR A 63 -9.78 2.12 -8.21
N ASP A 64 -9.81 2.91 -9.28
CA ASP A 64 -9.67 4.36 -9.27
C ASP A 64 -10.11 4.91 -7.91
N ASP A 65 -9.15 5.40 -7.13
CA ASP A 65 -9.36 5.91 -5.77
C ASP A 65 -9.91 7.34 -5.82
N ASP A 66 -10.92 7.54 -6.66
CA ASP A 66 -11.45 8.84 -7.03
C ASP A 66 -12.94 8.93 -6.69
N TYR A 67 -13.16 9.51 -5.50
CA TYR A 67 -14.36 10.22 -5.07
C TYR A 67 -15.64 9.41 -4.79
N ASP A 68 -15.81 8.99 -3.54
CA ASP A 68 -17.14 8.93 -2.91
C ASP A 68 -17.67 10.37 -2.76
N TYR A 69 -18.25 10.92 -3.82
CA TYR A 69 -19.23 12.01 -3.68
C TYR A 69 -20.49 11.41 -3.07
N ASP A 70 -20.66 11.57 -1.75
CA ASP A 70 -21.98 11.53 -1.14
C ASP A 70 -22.83 12.61 -1.82
N ASP A 71 -23.71 12.14 -2.71
CA ASP A 71 -24.74 12.84 -3.46
C ASP A 71 -25.70 13.57 -2.50
N ASP A 72 -25.40 14.84 -2.20
CA ASP A 72 -26.37 15.86 -1.80
C ASP A 72 -25.66 17.23 -1.67
N ASP A 73 -25.32 17.88 -2.79
CA ASP A 73 -25.24 19.35 -2.85
C ASP A 73 -25.10 19.86 -4.30
N ASP A 74 -26.14 20.56 -4.77
CA ASP A 74 -26.20 21.34 -6.02
C ASP A 74 -25.11 22.44 -6.05
N TYR A 75 -23.90 22.12 -6.49
CA TYR A 75 -22.91 23.13 -6.88
C TYR A 75 -22.51 22.98 -8.34
N ASP A 76 -22.98 23.92 -9.15
CA ASP A 76 -22.58 24.16 -10.53
C ASP A 76 -21.14 24.69 -10.51
N TYR A 77 -20.15 23.79 -10.58
CA TYR A 77 -18.76 24.13 -10.83
C TYR A 77 -18.38 23.71 -12.25
N ASP A 78 -18.24 24.73 -13.08
CA ASP A 78 -17.57 24.74 -14.37
C ASP A 78 -16.08 24.43 -14.18
N TYR A 79 -15.77 23.14 -14.01
CA TYR A 79 -14.41 22.61 -14.11
C TYR A 79 -14.02 22.50 -15.57
N ASP A 80 -13.12 23.38 -15.99
CA ASP A 80 -12.22 23.13 -17.12
C ASP A 80 -11.29 21.98 -16.70
N ASP A 81 -11.76 20.75 -16.93
CA ASP A 81 -11.15 19.48 -16.58
C ASP A 81 -10.07 19.12 -17.62
N ASP A 82 -8.90 19.75 -17.47
CA ASP A 82 -7.65 19.40 -18.16
C ASP A 82 -6.62 18.87 -17.14
N ASP A 83 -7.05 18.09 -16.14
CA ASP A 83 -6.12 17.34 -15.29
C ASP A 83 -5.92 15.95 -15.92
N ASP A 84 -4.98 15.89 -16.86
CA ASP A 84 -4.31 14.65 -17.30
C ASP A 84 -3.66 14.01 -16.05
N TYR A 85 -4.40 13.13 -15.37
CA TYR A 85 -3.83 12.25 -14.37
C TYR A 85 -2.87 11.28 -15.10
N ASP A 86 -1.58 11.56 -15.00
CA ASP A 86 -0.51 10.72 -15.49
C ASP A 86 -0.64 9.32 -14.87
N ASP A 87 -1.23 8.38 -15.62
CA ASP A 87 -1.31 6.94 -15.34
C ASP A 87 0.07 6.24 -15.43
N ASP A 88 1.14 6.99 -15.14
CA ASP A 88 2.54 6.56 -15.16
C ASP A 88 3.05 6.14 -13.77
N ASP A 89 2.14 6.01 -12.80
CA ASP A 89 2.51 5.51 -11.48
C ASP A 89 3.00 4.06 -11.55
N GLU A 90 4.32 3.91 -11.39
CA GLU A 90 5.03 2.66 -11.53
C GLU A 90 4.54 1.61 -10.51
N VAL A 91 3.83 0.59 -11.01
CA VAL A 91 3.48 -0.60 -10.22
C VAL A 91 4.71 -1.48 -10.03
N ARG A 92 5.04 -1.77 -8.76
CA ARG A 92 6.19 -2.61 -8.39
C ARG A 92 5.74 -3.86 -7.67
N ARG A 93 6.44 -4.98 -7.91
CA ARG A 93 6.24 -6.23 -7.18
C ARG A 93 7.31 -6.35 -6.10
N VAL A 94 6.89 -6.42 -4.84
CA VAL A 94 7.78 -6.46 -3.66
C VAL A 94 7.37 -7.58 -2.72
N PHE A 95 8.27 -8.02 -1.84
CA PHE A 95 7.93 -8.97 -0.80
C PHE A 95 7.45 -8.22 0.45
N VAL A 96 6.23 -8.47 0.89
CA VAL A 96 5.60 -7.78 2.03
C VAL A 96 5.49 -8.74 3.21
N LEU A 97 6.01 -8.31 4.36
CA LEU A 97 5.87 -9.01 5.64
C LEU A 97 4.59 -8.54 6.35
N ASP A 98 3.73 -9.48 6.70
CA ASP A 98 2.45 -9.22 7.38
C ASP A 98 2.62 -9.27 8.92
N LEU A 99 1.95 -8.34 9.60
CA LEU A 99 1.97 -8.17 11.05
C LEU A 99 0.59 -8.50 11.66
N ASN A 100 0.59 -9.33 12.69
CA ASN A 100 -0.58 -9.55 13.57
C ASN A 100 -0.60 -8.61 14.78
#